data_AF-A0A3D6EFH4-F1
#
_entry.id   AF-A0A3D6EFH4-F1
#
_cell.length_a   1.000
_cell.length_b   1.000
_cell.length_c   1.000
_cell.angle_alpha   90.00
_cell.angle_beta   90.00
_cell.angle_gamma   90.00
#
_symmetry.space_group_name_H-M   'P 1'
#
loop_
_entity.id
_entity.type
_entity.pdbx_description
1 polymer ?
#
loop_
_entity_poly.entity_id
_entity_poly.type
_entity_poly.pdbx_seq_one_letter_code
_entity_poly.pdbx_strand_id
1 'polypeptide(L)'
;TIVVMNEGKIQQIGTPTDIYNEPQNSFVADFIGESNILNGKMLMDRKVEFAGHEFDCVDEGFGENVDVDVVIRPEDIYIMNRTEGAQFTAKVKSCTFKGVHYE
;
A
#
# COMPACT_ATOMS: atom_id res chain seq x y z
N THR A 1 -16.10 14.70 -4.75
CA THR A 1 -16.38 13.28 -5.04
C THR A 1 -15.80 12.92 -6.39
N ILE A 2 -15.10 11.79 -6.47
CA ILE A 2 -14.53 11.21 -7.69
C ILE A 2 -15.25 9.88 -7.95
N VAL A 3 -15.37 9.51 -9.22
CA VAL A 3 -15.90 8.22 -9.67
C VAL A 3 -14.79 7.49 -10.42
N VAL A 4 -14.38 6.32 -9.93
CA VAL A 4 -13.41 5.44 -10.60
C VAL A 4 -14.18 4.36 -11.34
N MET A 5 -13.88 4.16 -12.62
CA MET A 5 -14.53 3.17 -13.47
C MET A 5 -13.50 2.28 -14.15
N ASN A 6 -13.86 1.01 -14.35
CA ASN A 6 -13.11 0.05 -15.15
C ASN A 6 -14.07 -0.81 -15.96
N GLU A 7 -13.78 -1.03 -17.23
CA GLU A 7 -14.61 -1.83 -18.16
C GLU A 7 -16.11 -1.45 -18.17
N GLY A 8 -16.40 -0.15 -18.10
CA GLY A 8 -17.77 0.37 -18.07
C GLY A 8 -18.53 0.13 -16.75
N LYS A 9 -17.86 -0.40 -15.72
CA LYS A 9 -18.41 -0.59 -14.36
C LYS A 9 -17.77 0.38 -13.39
N ILE A 10 -18.57 0.90 -12.47
CA ILE A 10 -18.08 1.72 -11.36
C ILE A 10 -17.33 0.81 -10.38
N GLN A 11 -16.09 1.18 -10.07
CA GLN A 11 -15.24 0.48 -9.11
C GLN A 11 -15.36 1.10 -7.73
N GLN A 12 -15.37 2.44 -7.65
CA GLN A 12 -15.52 3.18 -6.40
C GLN A 12 -16.04 4.60 -6.66
N ILE A 13 -16.85 5.11 -5.72
CA ILE A 13 -17.27 6.52 -5.66
C ILE A 13 -16.96 7.00 -4.24
N GLY A 14 -16.25 8.11 -4.12
CA GLY A 14 -15.84 8.62 -2.80
C GLY A 14 -15.24 10.02 -2.88
N THR A 15 -14.82 10.57 -1.74
CA THR A 15 -13.96 11.76 -1.78
C THR A 15 -12.57 11.40 -2.34
N PRO A 16 -11.78 12.38 -2.80
CA PRO A 16 -10.40 12.09 -3.22
C PRO A 16 -9.59 11.40 -2.12
N THR A 17 -9.81 11.80 -0.86
CA THR A 17 -9.15 11.21 0.31
C THR A 17 -9.57 9.77 0.53
N ASP A 18 -10.86 9.45 0.48
CA ASP A 18 -11.34 8.08 0.68
C ASP A 18 -10.85 7.14 -0.41
N ILE A 19 -10.86 7.59 -1.67
CA ILE A 19 -10.37 6.78 -2.80
C ILE A 19 -8.86 6.53 -2.69
N TYR A 20 -8.11 7.50 -2.17
CA TYR A 20 -6.66 7.37 -1.99
C TYR A 20 -6.29 6.46 -0.82
N ASN A 21 -6.92 6.69 0.34
CA ASN A 21 -6.59 6.04 1.62
C ASN A 21 -7.29 4.69 1.81
N GLU A 22 -8.50 4.52 1.28
CA GLU A 22 -9.33 3.32 1.42
C GLU A 22 -9.82 2.82 0.04
N PRO A 23 -8.89 2.40 -0.84
CA PRO A 23 -9.26 1.85 -2.14
C PRO A 23 -10.06 0.55 -1.95
N GLN A 24 -11.22 0.43 -2.61
CA GLN A 24 -12.10 -0.73 -2.49
C GLN A 24 -11.56 -2.00 -3.16
N ASN A 25 -10.55 -1.86 -4.03
CA ASN A 25 -9.86 -2.97 -4.66
C ASN A 25 -8.48 -2.55 -5.19
N SER A 26 -7.65 -3.54 -5.55
CA SER A 26 -6.29 -3.32 -6.05
C SER A 26 -6.23 -2.49 -7.32
N PHE A 27 -7.24 -2.57 -8.21
CA PHE A 27 -7.31 -1.70 -9.38
C PHE A 27 -7.44 -0.23 -8.99
N VAL A 28 -8.31 0.13 -8.03
CA VAL A 28 -8.43 1.52 -7.59
C VAL A 28 -7.14 2.01 -6.93
N ALA A 29 -6.50 1.15 -6.12
CA ALA A 29 -5.22 1.44 -5.47
C ALA A 29 -4.07 1.69 -6.47
N ASP A 30 -4.03 0.92 -7.56
CA ASP A 30 -3.06 1.06 -8.65
C ASP A 30 -3.37 2.25 -9.57
N PHE A 31 -4.66 2.53 -9.79
CA PHE A 31 -5.09 3.59 -10.70
C PHE A 31 -4.94 5.00 -10.11
N ILE A 32 -5.10 5.15 -8.79
CA ILE A 32 -5.05 6.44 -8.12
C ILE A 32 -3.77 6.56 -7.31
N GLY A 33 -2.86 7.42 -7.79
CA GLY A 33 -1.56 7.66 -7.17
C GLY A 33 -0.51 6.62 -7.53
N GLU A 34 0.66 6.72 -6.93
CA GLU A 34 1.68 5.68 -7.02
C GLU A 34 1.47 4.67 -5.88
N SER A 35 1.67 3.39 -6.18
CA SER A 35 1.49 2.29 -5.24
C SER A 35 2.50 1.20 -5.50
N ASN A 36 3.03 0.61 -4.43
CA ASN A 36 3.67 -0.69 -4.48
C ASN A 36 2.64 -1.73 -4.03
N ILE A 37 2.30 -2.68 -4.90
CA ILE A 37 1.39 -3.78 -4.57
C ILE A 37 2.23 -5.04 -4.39
N LEU A 38 2.15 -5.63 -3.21
CA LEU A 38 2.92 -6.80 -2.81
C LEU A 38 1.98 -7.93 -2.39
N ASN A 39 2.37 -9.17 -2.68
CA ASN A 39 1.69 -10.31 -2.09
C ASN A 39 1.96 -10.35 -0.59
N GLY A 40 0.91 -10.50 0.20
CA GLY A 40 0.97 -10.69 1.64
C GLY A 40 -0.04 -11.72 2.12
N LYS A 41 -0.07 -11.88 3.44
CA LYS A 41 -1.00 -12.77 4.13
C LYS A 41 -1.55 -12.06 5.35
N MET A 42 -2.87 -11.93 5.43
CA MET A 42 -3.55 -11.49 6.64
C MET A 42 -3.48 -12.62 7.66
N LEU A 43 -2.69 -12.45 8.72
CA LEU A 43 -2.52 -13.50 9.73
C LEU A 43 -3.76 -13.58 10.61
N MET A 44 -4.25 -12.41 11.04
CA MET A 44 -5.49 -12.18 11.76
C MET A 44 -5.88 -10.71 11.61
N ASP A 45 -7.06 -10.32 12.12
CA ASP A 45 -7.47 -8.92 12.14
C ASP A 45 -6.34 -8.04 12.70
N ARG A 46 -6.04 -6.95 11.98
CA ARG A 46 -5.03 -5.94 12.32
C ARG A 46 -3.58 -6.42 12.28
N LYS A 47 -3.29 -7.59 11.72
CA LYS A 47 -1.93 -8.08 11.56
C LYS A 47 -1.71 -8.77 10.21
N VAL A 48 -0.77 -8.24 9.44
CA VAL A 48 -0.42 -8.70 8.09
C VAL A 48 1.05 -9.10 8.01
N GLU A 49 1.35 -10.15 7.24
CA GLU A 49 2.70 -10.54 6.86
C GLU A 49 2.93 -10.20 5.38
N PHE A 50 4.01 -9.48 5.07
CA PHE A 50 4.47 -9.31 3.70
C PHE A 50 5.99 -9.11 3.67
N ALA A 51 6.62 -9.46 2.55
CA ALA A 51 8.08 -9.42 2.40
C ALA A 51 8.86 -10.16 3.51
N GLY A 52 8.24 -11.15 4.18
CA GLY A 52 8.84 -11.92 5.27
C GLY A 52 8.86 -11.19 6.63
N HIS A 53 8.06 -10.14 6.79
CA HIS A 53 7.94 -9.34 8.00
C HIS A 53 6.46 -9.19 8.41
N GLU A 54 6.19 -9.16 9.71
CA GLU A 54 4.86 -8.88 10.26
C GLU A 54 4.71 -7.40 10.58
N PHE A 55 3.54 -6.84 10.27
CA PHE A 55 3.18 -5.46 10.54
C PHE A 55 1.79 -5.38 11.15
N ASP A 56 1.61 -4.43 12.06
CA ASP A 56 0.29 -4.05 12.55
C ASP A 56 -0.40 -3.18 11.48
N CYS A 57 -1.69 -3.44 11.24
CA CYS A 57 -2.53 -2.64 10.35
C CYS A 57 -3.86 -2.30 11.02
N VAL A 58 -4.71 -1.53 10.32
CA VAL A 58 -6.05 -1.15 10.80
C VAL A 58 -7.15 -2.00 10.19
N ASP A 59 -6.80 -2.90 9.26
CA ASP A 59 -7.74 -3.70 8.48
C ASP A 59 -8.31 -4.88 9.28
N GLU A 60 -9.60 -5.14 9.10
CA GLU A 60 -10.36 -6.19 9.80
C GLU A 60 -11.29 -6.91 8.82
N GLY A 61 -11.70 -8.14 9.13
CA GLY A 61 -12.75 -8.86 8.41
C GLY A 61 -12.32 -9.63 7.16
N PHE A 62 -11.01 -9.75 6.93
CA PHE A 62 -10.44 -10.59 5.86
C PHE A 62 -10.40 -12.09 6.23
N GLY A 63 -10.41 -12.40 7.53
CA GLY A 63 -10.21 -13.75 8.06
C GLY A 63 -8.76 -14.04 8.44
N GLU A 64 -8.53 -15.24 8.98
CA GLU A 64 -7.21 -15.67 9.44
C GLU A 64 -6.45 -16.45 8.36
N ASN A 65 -5.15 -16.17 8.23
CA ASN A 65 -4.22 -16.79 7.28
C ASN A 65 -4.66 -16.73 5.81
N VAL A 66 -5.27 -15.61 5.41
CA VAL A 66 -5.79 -15.39 4.04
C VAL A 66 -4.77 -14.62 3.20
N ASP A 67 -4.55 -15.06 1.96
CA ASP A 67 -3.69 -14.34 1.01
C ASP A 67 -4.37 -13.01 0.61
N VAL A 68 -3.61 -11.92 0.66
CA VAL A 68 -4.08 -10.55 0.39
C VAL A 68 -3.07 -9.77 -0.44
N ASP A 69 -3.55 -8.75 -1.15
CA ASP A 69 -2.70 -7.73 -1.76
C ASP A 69 -2.41 -6.63 -0.74
N VAL A 70 -1.14 -6.37 -0.46
CA VAL A 70 -0.70 -5.28 0.41
C VAL A 70 -0.31 -4.08 -0.46
N VAL A 71 -0.97 -2.95 -0.23
CA VAL A 71 -0.70 -1.69 -0.91
C VAL A 71 0.15 -0.82 0.00
N ILE A 72 1.29 -0.36 -0.50
CA ILE A 72 2.20 0.56 0.20
C ILE A 72 2.43 1.77 -0.67
N ARG A 73 2.07 2.96 -0.16
CA ARG A 73 2.36 4.22 -0.85
C ARG A 73 3.84 4.59 -0.66
N PRO A 74 4.55 5.09 -1.69
CA PRO A 74 5.94 5.50 -1.54
C PRO A 74 6.18 6.48 -0.38
N GLU A 75 5.25 7.40 -0.14
CA GLU A 75 5.33 8.38 0.95
C GLU A 75 5.18 7.79 2.36
N ASP A 76 4.65 6.56 2.50
CA ASP A 76 4.58 5.85 3.77
C ASP A 76 5.93 5.19 4.15
N ILE A 77 6.89 5.17 3.21
CA ILE A 77 8.19 4.56 3.40
C ILE A 77 9.20 5.60 3.90
N TYR A 78 9.63 5.44 5.14
CA TYR A 78 10.69 6.25 5.73
C TYR A 78 12.05 5.57 5.58
N ILE A 79 12.97 6.23 4.88
CA ILE A 79 14.37 5.80 4.79
C ILE A 79 15.14 6.37 5.98
N MET A 80 15.68 5.50 6.81
CA MET A 80 16.44 5.87 8.01
C MET A 80 17.83 5.23 8.02
N ASN A 81 18.70 5.72 8.90
CA ASN A 81 20.02 5.12 9.08
C ASN A 81 19.89 3.72 9.67
N ARG A 82 20.79 2.81 9.25
CA ARG A 82 20.74 1.39 9.63
C ARG A 82 20.79 1.14 11.14
N THR A 83 21.25 2.11 11.92
CA THR A 83 21.36 2.04 13.38
C THR A 83 20.05 2.32 14.13
N GLU A 84 18.97 2.72 13.44
CA GLU A 84 17.77 3.30 14.07
C GLU A 84 16.55 2.36 14.16
N GLY A 85 16.74 1.04 14.06
CA GLY A 85 15.67 0.07 14.36
C GLY A 85 14.59 -0.05 13.27
N ALA A 86 14.99 0.13 12.00
CA ALA A 86 14.11 -0.06 10.85
C ALA A 86 13.43 -1.44 10.83
N GLN A 87 12.18 -1.50 10.36
CA GLN A 87 11.38 -2.72 10.26
C GLN A 87 12.01 -3.75 9.29
N PHE A 88 12.68 -3.27 8.24
CA PHE A 88 13.46 -4.10 7.32
C PHE A 88 14.61 -3.31 6.69
N THR A 89 15.52 -4.02 6.02
CA THR A 89 16.66 -3.41 5.31
C THR A 89 16.59 -3.68 3.82
N ALA A 90 16.84 -2.66 3.01
CA ALA A 90 16.91 -2.77 1.56
C ALA A 90 18.16 -2.06 1.00
N LYS A 91 18.50 -2.34 -0.26
CA LYS A 91 19.58 -1.67 -0.98
C LYS A 91 18.97 -0.77 -2.06
N VAL A 92 19.27 0.53 -2.00
CA VAL A 92 18.91 1.48 -3.06
C VAL A 92 19.60 1.07 -4.36
N LYS A 93 18.83 0.86 -5.43
CA LYS A 93 19.33 0.49 -6.76
C LYS A 93 19.59 1.70 -7.64
N SER A 94 18.72 2.70 -7.58
CA SER A 94 18.78 3.95 -8.33
C SER A 94 18.06 5.05 -7.56
N CYS A 95 18.32 6.31 -7.91
CA CYS A 95 17.64 7.47 -7.37
C CYS A 95 17.58 8.55 -8.47
N THR A 96 16.40 9.06 -8.75
CA THR A 96 16.09 10.01 -9.83
C THR A 96 15.40 11.23 -9.26
N PHE A 97 15.90 12.42 -9.59
CA PHE A 97 15.27 13.67 -9.18
C PHE A 97 14.10 14.02 -10.09
N LYS A 98 12.89 14.19 -9.51
CA LYS A 98 11.64 14.54 -10.22
C LYS A 98 11.21 16.01 -10.00
N GLY A 99 12.10 16.86 -9.50
CA GLY A 99 11.86 18.30 -9.31
C GLY A 99 11.50 18.67 -7.88
N VAL A 100 10.42 18.11 -7.33
CA VAL A 100 10.00 18.37 -5.93
C VAL A 100 10.31 17.24 -4.96
N HIS A 101 10.66 16.06 -5.47
CA HIS A 101 11.05 14.87 -4.69
C HIS A 101 12.06 14.00 -5.46
N TYR A 102 12.58 12.99 -4.79
CA TYR A 102 13.43 11.94 -5.35
C TYR A 102 12.66 10.62 -5.38
N GLU A 103 12.86 9.83 -6.43
CA GLU A 103 12.30 8.49 -6.63
C GLU A 103 13.42 7.46 -6.84
#